data_AF-A0A2W4UE16-F1
#
_entry.id   AF-A0A2W4UE16-F1
#
_cell.length_a   1.000
_cell.length_b   1.000
_cell.length_c   1.000
_cell.angle_alpha   90.00
_cell.angle_beta   90.00
_cell.angle_gamma   90.00
#
_symmetry.space_group_name_H-M   'P 1'
#
loop_
_entity.id
_entity.type
_entity.pdbx_description
1 polymer ?
#
loop_
_entity_poly.entity_id
_entity_poly.type
_entity_poly.pdbx_seq_one_letter_code
_entity_poly.pdbx_strand_id
1 'polypeptide(L)'
;MNRVISIIIAACALFALPASAQNSCVPYLECQPLTTKAVRGPLATHLFWFVRNATTGGIDHHGFSCKLDQCDLQLLIKTANEVLTGLKTPGAAWDESMQFSCDYSRWEPYAGQNEICAERKLALATMRDVWLAGIPRQIALWRVKSNGLSSTRPAFTLVGLTRGTKEVARATVGSACDSTKPTLASGKELWAEFGTAGVVALCAKVVP
;
A
#
# COMPACT_ATOMS: atom_id res chain seq x y z
N MET A 1 -15.79 -20.02 -66.87
CA MET A 1 -16.20 -19.08 -65.80
C MET A 1 -15.28 -19.32 -64.61
N ASN A 2 -14.19 -18.58 -64.54
CA ASN A 2 -13.13 -18.74 -63.54
C ASN A 2 -13.54 -18.07 -62.23
N ARG A 3 -13.63 -18.82 -61.13
CA ARG A 3 -13.78 -18.25 -59.78
C ARG A 3 -12.39 -18.00 -59.21
N VAL A 4 -12.04 -16.73 -59.08
CA VAL A 4 -10.85 -16.24 -58.39
C VAL A 4 -11.03 -16.49 -56.89
N ILE A 5 -10.07 -17.19 -56.30
CA ILE A 5 -9.94 -17.41 -54.86
C ILE A 5 -9.33 -16.14 -54.26
N SER A 6 -10.13 -15.33 -53.56
CA SER A 6 -9.63 -14.21 -52.76
C SER A 6 -9.28 -14.72 -51.36
N ILE A 7 -7.99 -14.96 -51.14
CA ILE A 7 -7.39 -15.13 -49.81
C ILE A 7 -7.30 -13.73 -49.17
N ILE A 8 -8.18 -13.43 -48.21
CA ILE A 8 -8.02 -12.27 -47.33
C ILE A 8 -7.15 -12.72 -46.16
N ILE A 9 -5.84 -12.51 -46.27
CA ILE A 9 -4.93 -12.45 -45.12
C ILE A 9 -5.09 -11.04 -44.55
N ALA A 10 -6.06 -10.85 -43.66
CA ALA A 10 -6.11 -9.67 -42.83
C ALA A 10 -5.13 -9.90 -41.67
N ALA A 11 -3.99 -9.23 -41.76
CA ALA A 11 -2.94 -9.21 -40.77
C ALA A 11 -3.53 -8.98 -39.37
N CYS A 12 -3.32 -9.96 -38.48
CA CYS A 12 -3.47 -9.76 -37.05
C CYS A 12 -2.34 -8.82 -36.62
N ALA A 13 -2.57 -7.52 -36.76
CA ALA A 13 -1.73 -6.50 -36.16
C ALA A 13 -1.90 -6.64 -34.64
N LEU A 14 -1.02 -7.44 -34.04
CA LEU A 14 -0.66 -7.29 -32.64
C LEU A 14 -0.17 -5.85 -32.49
N PHE A 15 -1.07 -4.96 -32.10
CA PHE A 15 -0.68 -3.71 -31.47
C PHE A 15 -0.02 -4.10 -30.14
N ALA A 16 1.29 -4.34 -30.20
CA ALA A 16 2.13 -4.19 -29.04
C ALA A 16 1.93 -2.75 -28.57
N LEU A 17 1.15 -2.59 -27.50
CA LEU A 17 1.05 -1.33 -26.79
C LEU A 17 2.48 -0.86 -26.49
N PRO A 18 2.81 0.42 -26.73
CA PRO A 18 4.12 0.94 -26.39
C PRO A 18 4.38 0.67 -24.90
N ALA A 19 5.56 0.15 -24.59
CA ALA A 19 6.02 -0.12 -23.22
C ALA A 19 6.32 1.18 -22.42
N SER A 20 5.55 2.24 -22.67
CA SER A 20 5.68 3.56 -22.05
C SER A 20 4.30 4.05 -21.59
N ALA A 21 3.67 3.27 -20.71
CA ALA A 21 2.66 3.74 -19.76
C ALA A 21 2.91 3.14 -18.36
N GLN A 22 4.15 2.79 -18.04
CA GLN A 22 4.60 2.60 -16.67
C GLN A 22 5.04 3.96 -16.10
N ASN A 23 4.09 4.88 -15.96
CA ASN A 23 4.27 6.17 -15.29
C ASN A 23 2.85 6.70 -15.09
N SER A 24 2.20 6.46 -13.97
CA SER A 24 2.63 6.90 -12.66
C SER A 24 1.69 6.22 -11.68
N CYS A 25 2.25 5.49 -10.72
CA CYS A 25 1.47 5.20 -9.52
C CYS A 25 0.98 6.56 -9.03
N VAL A 26 -0.34 6.72 -8.87
CA VAL A 26 -0.90 7.88 -8.16
C VAL A 26 -0.05 8.01 -6.88
N PRO A 27 0.38 9.20 -6.43
CA PRO A 27 1.28 9.35 -5.27
C PRO A 27 0.80 8.70 -3.94
N TYR A 28 -0.37 8.06 -3.95
CA TYR A 28 -0.98 7.27 -2.88
C TYR A 28 -0.87 5.73 -3.06
N LEU A 29 -0.31 5.24 -4.16
CA LEU A 29 -0.44 3.84 -4.62
C LEU A 29 0.91 3.19 -5.01
N GLU A 30 1.93 3.32 -4.16
CA GLU A 30 2.96 2.26 -4.04
C GLU A 30 2.44 1.06 -3.22
N CYS A 31 1.13 0.97 -3.04
CA CYS A 31 0.50 0.23 -1.96
C CYS A 31 -0.33 -0.93 -2.51
N GLN A 32 -0.03 -2.16 -2.08
CA GLN A 32 -0.90 -3.30 -2.33
C GLN A 32 -2.24 -3.09 -1.61
N PRO A 33 -3.39 -3.07 -2.32
CA PRO A 33 -4.69 -3.02 -1.68
C PRO A 33 -4.90 -4.31 -0.88
N LEU A 34 -5.12 -4.16 0.43
CA LEU A 34 -5.27 -5.33 1.30
C LEU A 34 -6.68 -5.92 1.16
N THR A 35 -7.70 -5.13 1.48
CA THR A 35 -9.12 -5.50 1.35
C THR A 35 -10.00 -4.25 1.36
N THR A 36 -11.14 -4.30 0.68
CA THR A 36 -12.26 -3.37 0.87
C THR A 36 -13.20 -3.91 1.96
N LYS A 37 -13.74 -3.02 2.80
CA LYS A 37 -14.65 -3.36 3.90
C LYS A 37 -15.83 -2.41 3.90
N ALA A 38 -17.05 -2.94 3.93
CA ALA A 38 -18.26 -2.14 4.04
C ALA A 38 -18.87 -2.31 5.44
N VAL A 39 -19.33 -1.21 6.04
CA VAL A 39 -20.10 -1.18 7.29
C VAL A 39 -21.33 -0.33 7.09
N ARG A 40 -22.48 -0.84 7.52
CA ARG A 40 -23.71 -0.08 7.59
C ARG A 40 -23.87 0.45 9.01
N GLY A 41 -23.85 1.76 9.17
CA GLY A 41 -24.17 2.46 10.41
C GLY A 41 -25.64 2.92 10.45
N PRO A 42 -26.05 3.58 11.55
CA PRO A 42 -27.35 4.23 11.68
C PRO A 42 -27.63 5.33 10.65
N LEU A 43 -26.63 6.11 10.24
CA LEU A 43 -26.79 7.27 9.37
C LEU A 43 -26.34 7.00 7.92
N ALA A 44 -25.31 6.17 7.76
CA ALA A 44 -24.66 5.97 6.47
C ALA A 44 -24.17 4.53 6.26
N THR A 45 -23.85 4.20 5.01
CA THR A 45 -22.97 3.09 4.70
C THR A 45 -21.57 3.63 4.44
N HIS A 46 -20.58 3.00 5.05
CA HIS A 46 -19.17 3.37 4.95
C HIS A 46 -18.41 2.26 4.22
N LEU A 47 -17.64 2.64 3.21
CA LEU A 47 -16.68 1.78 2.56
C LEU A 47 -15.28 2.19 3.01
N PHE A 48 -14.46 1.22 3.40
CA PHE A 48 -13.07 1.40 3.77
C PHE A 48 -12.18 0.57 2.85
N TRP A 49 -10.97 1.06 2.60
CA TRP A 49 -9.90 0.24 2.07
C TRP A 49 -8.59 0.61 2.74
N PHE A 50 -7.69 -0.36 2.78
CA PHE A 50 -6.41 -0.25 3.46
C PHE A 50 -5.27 -0.38 2.47
N VAL A 51 -4.31 0.51 2.61
CA VAL A 51 -3.15 0.59 1.73
C VAL A 51 -1.89 0.57 2.59
N ARG A 52 -0.89 -0.19 2.15
CA ARG A 52 0.40 -0.24 2.83
C ARG A 52 1.31 0.86 2.31
N ASN A 53 1.65 1.81 3.17
CA ASN A 53 2.56 2.88 2.86
C ASN A 53 3.97 2.31 2.59
N ALA A 54 4.47 2.48 1.37
CA ALA A 54 5.78 1.95 0.99
C ALA A 54 6.97 2.72 1.61
N THR A 55 6.73 3.93 2.14
CA THR A 55 7.75 4.73 2.83
C THR A 55 7.85 4.39 4.30
N THR A 56 6.72 4.20 4.98
CA THR A 56 6.70 3.94 6.43
C THR A 56 6.51 2.46 6.77
N GLY A 57 6.07 1.63 5.82
CA GLY A 57 5.70 0.23 6.04
C GLY A 57 4.35 0.05 6.73
N GLY A 58 3.76 1.15 7.21
CA GLY A 58 2.50 1.19 7.94
C GLY A 58 1.28 0.97 7.06
N ILE A 59 0.13 0.81 7.71
CA ILE A 59 -1.17 0.66 7.03
C ILE A 59 -1.96 1.96 7.18
N ASP A 60 -2.11 2.67 6.07
CA ASP A 60 -3.02 3.80 5.93
C ASP A 60 -4.41 3.30 5.57
N HIS A 61 -5.42 4.13 5.85
CA HIS A 61 -6.81 3.82 5.55
C HIS A 61 -7.42 4.94 4.72
N HIS A 62 -8.31 4.55 3.84
CA HIS A 62 -9.13 5.45 3.05
C HIS A 62 -10.56 4.91 3.07
N GLY A 63 -11.46 5.67 2.48
CA GLY A 63 -12.85 5.29 2.51
C GLY A 63 -13.80 6.36 2.03
N PHE A 64 -15.00 5.90 1.74
CA PHE A 64 -16.12 6.66 1.25
C PHE A 64 -17.32 6.45 2.18
N SER A 65 -18.27 7.37 2.17
CA SER A 65 -19.51 7.30 2.94
C SER A 65 -20.67 7.84 2.14
N CYS A 66 -21.80 7.15 2.21
CA CYS A 66 -23.04 7.48 1.52
C CYS A 66 -24.18 7.40 2.53
N LYS A 67 -25.15 8.30 2.44
CA LYS A 67 -26.35 8.26 3.28
C LYS A 67 -27.22 7.07 2.91
N LEU A 68 -27.90 6.44 3.86
CA LEU A 68 -28.62 5.17 3.65
C LEU A 68 -29.69 5.21 2.54
N ASP A 69 -30.37 6.34 2.39
CA ASP A 69 -31.43 6.59 1.40
C ASP A 69 -30.88 6.95 0.01
N GLN A 70 -29.57 7.20 -0.11
CA GLN A 70 -28.92 7.66 -1.33
C GLN A 70 -27.75 6.76 -1.75
N CYS A 71 -27.54 5.65 -1.05
CA CYS A 71 -26.36 4.83 -1.25
C CYS A 71 -26.54 3.79 -2.35
N ASP A 72 -25.75 3.91 -3.41
CA ASP A 72 -25.46 2.81 -4.34
C ASP A 72 -24.13 2.15 -3.94
N LEU A 73 -24.23 1.03 -3.19
CA LEU A 73 -23.05 0.30 -2.74
C LEU A 73 -22.27 -0.34 -3.89
N GLN A 74 -22.93 -0.74 -4.98
CA GLN A 74 -22.26 -1.33 -6.13
C GLN A 74 -21.42 -0.28 -6.85
N LEU A 75 -21.97 0.92 -7.03
CA LEU A 75 -21.23 2.06 -7.56
C LEU A 75 -20.02 2.38 -6.68
N LEU A 76 -20.18 2.45 -5.35
CA LEU A 76 -19.07 2.73 -4.44
C LEU A 76 -17.97 1.67 -4.50
N ILE A 77 -18.32 0.39 -4.54
CA ILE A 77 -17.34 -0.70 -4.66
C ILE A 77 -16.61 -0.62 -6.01
N LYS A 78 -17.35 -0.41 -7.10
CA LYS A 78 -16.79 -0.23 -8.44
C LYS A 78 -15.79 0.93 -8.45
N THR A 79 -16.20 2.08 -7.95
CA THR A 79 -15.37 3.29 -7.91
C THR A 79 -14.13 3.12 -7.04
N ALA A 80 -14.25 2.46 -5.88
CA ALA A 80 -13.08 2.12 -5.06
C ALA A 80 -12.11 1.21 -5.82
N ASN A 81 -12.61 0.21 -6.55
CA ASN A 81 -11.76 -0.65 -7.38
C ASN A 81 -11.08 0.11 -8.51
N GLU A 82 -11.78 1.04 -9.18
CA GLU A 82 -11.20 1.92 -10.21
C GLU A 82 -10.08 2.81 -9.63
N VAL A 83 -10.23 3.32 -8.41
CA VAL A 83 -9.18 4.05 -7.70
C VAL A 83 -7.99 3.14 -7.38
N LEU A 84 -8.25 1.97 -6.80
CA LEU A 84 -7.22 1.01 -6.39
C LEU A 84 -6.42 0.44 -7.57
N THR A 85 -7.04 0.34 -8.74
CA THR A 85 -6.40 -0.12 -9.98
C THR A 85 -5.75 1.00 -10.79
N GLY A 86 -5.84 2.25 -10.31
CA GLY A 86 -5.30 3.43 -11.02
C GLY A 86 -6.08 3.81 -12.27
N LEU A 87 -7.25 3.19 -12.52
CA LEU A 87 -8.14 3.55 -13.62
C LEU A 87 -8.78 4.93 -13.40
N LYS A 88 -8.93 5.35 -12.14
CA LYS A 88 -9.39 6.70 -11.77
C LYS A 88 -8.53 7.31 -10.68
N THR A 89 -8.41 8.64 -10.72
CA THR A 89 -7.86 9.37 -9.57
C THR A 89 -8.90 9.41 -8.44
N PRO A 90 -8.48 9.47 -7.17
CA PRO A 90 -9.40 9.64 -6.06
C PRO A 90 -10.32 10.85 -6.22
N GLY A 91 -9.87 11.93 -6.85
CA GLY A 91 -10.68 13.11 -7.14
C GLY A 91 -11.75 12.87 -8.21
N ALA A 92 -11.42 12.23 -9.33
CA ALA A 92 -12.43 11.91 -10.35
C ALA A 92 -13.49 10.92 -9.84
N ALA A 93 -13.04 9.90 -9.09
CA ALA A 93 -13.91 8.98 -8.36
C ALA A 93 -14.81 9.69 -7.34
N TRP A 94 -14.29 10.76 -6.74
CA TRP A 94 -15.02 11.62 -5.84
C TRP A 94 -16.21 12.28 -6.54
N ASP A 95 -15.94 13.02 -7.61
CA ASP A 95 -16.94 13.87 -8.26
C ASP A 95 -18.09 13.06 -8.88
N GLU A 96 -17.84 11.81 -9.25
CA GLU A 96 -18.83 10.94 -9.92
C GLU A 96 -19.68 10.10 -8.95
N SER A 97 -19.12 9.68 -7.81
CA SER A 97 -19.72 8.62 -6.99
C SER A 97 -19.82 8.94 -5.51
N MET A 98 -19.23 10.06 -5.06
CA MET A 98 -19.24 10.45 -3.65
C MET A 98 -20.18 11.61 -3.38
N GLN A 99 -21.04 11.44 -2.39
CA GLN A 99 -21.88 12.52 -1.87
C GLN A 99 -21.22 13.24 -0.68
N PHE A 100 -20.33 12.60 0.09
CA PHE A 100 -19.79 13.17 1.35
C PHE A 100 -18.32 12.83 1.63
N SER A 101 -17.55 13.82 2.09
CA SER A 101 -16.16 13.64 2.56
C SER A 101 -16.03 13.76 4.05
N CYS A 102 -15.16 12.94 4.63
CA CYS A 102 -14.64 13.16 5.98
C CYS A 102 -13.23 13.75 5.99
N ASP A 103 -12.70 14.07 4.81
CA ASP A 103 -11.52 14.92 4.63
C ASP A 103 -11.98 16.38 4.55
N TYR A 104 -11.75 17.11 5.64
CA TYR A 104 -12.17 18.51 5.82
C TYR A 104 -11.54 19.48 4.82
N SER A 105 -10.54 19.06 4.04
CA SER A 105 -9.79 19.94 3.15
C SER A 105 -10.46 20.25 1.80
N ARG A 106 -11.51 19.51 1.41
CA ARG A 106 -12.00 19.58 0.01
C ARG A 106 -13.42 20.10 -0.25
N TRP A 107 -14.36 20.17 0.70
CA TRP A 107 -15.75 20.55 0.35
C TRP A 107 -16.54 21.19 1.50
N GLU A 108 -17.50 22.04 1.11
CA GLU A 108 -18.37 22.87 1.97
C GLU A 108 -19.16 22.07 3.03
N PRO A 109 -19.42 22.66 4.21
CA PRO A 109 -20.10 21.99 5.31
C PRO A 109 -21.59 21.78 5.02
N TYR A 110 -21.99 20.53 4.78
CA TYR A 110 -23.41 20.15 4.80
C TYR A 110 -23.86 19.81 6.23
N ALA A 111 -25.10 20.14 6.57
CA ALA A 111 -25.73 19.71 7.83
C ALA A 111 -25.78 18.17 7.90
N GLY A 112 -25.30 17.57 8.99
CA GLY A 112 -25.23 16.09 9.13
C GLY A 112 -23.87 15.47 8.77
N GLN A 113 -22.97 16.22 8.12
CA GLN A 113 -21.66 15.69 7.71
C GLN A 113 -20.77 15.36 8.91
N ASN A 114 -20.85 16.14 9.98
CA ASN A 114 -20.10 15.90 11.21
C ASN A 114 -20.53 14.59 11.87
N GLU A 115 -21.82 14.27 11.84
CA GLU A 115 -22.41 13.06 12.41
C GLU A 115 -22.05 11.82 11.59
N ILE A 116 -22.17 11.87 10.26
CA ILE A 116 -21.74 10.78 9.37
C ILE A 116 -20.23 10.54 9.50
N CYS A 117 -19.44 11.60 9.62
CA CYS A 117 -18.00 11.48 9.80
C CYS A 117 -17.59 11.02 11.19
N ALA A 118 -18.33 11.37 12.23
CA ALA A 118 -18.18 10.81 13.56
C ALA A 118 -18.52 9.31 13.56
N GLU A 119 -19.64 8.92 12.92
CA GLU A 119 -20.05 7.52 12.74
C GLU A 119 -18.96 6.71 12.03
N ARG A 120 -18.41 7.24 10.92
CA ARG A 120 -17.31 6.60 10.18
C ARG A 120 -16.06 6.43 11.05
N LYS A 121 -15.66 7.48 11.78
CA LYS A 121 -14.49 7.45 12.68
C LYS A 121 -14.68 6.39 13.76
N LEU A 122 -15.87 6.31 14.35
CA LEU A 122 -16.22 5.31 15.35
C LEU A 122 -16.20 3.90 14.77
N ALA A 123 -16.78 3.69 13.58
CA ALA A 123 -16.77 2.40 12.89
C ALA A 123 -15.34 1.93 12.60
N LEU A 124 -14.47 2.83 12.11
CA LEU A 124 -13.07 2.52 11.90
C LEU A 124 -12.35 2.19 13.20
N ALA A 125 -12.51 3.01 14.25
CA ALA A 125 -11.86 2.78 15.53
C ALA A 125 -12.25 1.42 16.14
N THR A 126 -13.51 1.01 15.96
CA THR A 126 -14.05 -0.24 16.49
C THR A 126 -13.59 -1.46 15.67
N MET A 127 -13.63 -1.36 14.34
CA MET A 127 -13.49 -2.53 13.47
C MET A 127 -12.09 -2.71 12.87
N ARG A 128 -11.24 -1.68 12.91
CA ARG A 128 -9.92 -1.71 12.25
C ARG A 128 -9.08 -2.91 12.67
N ASP A 129 -8.99 -3.18 13.96
CA ASP A 129 -8.17 -4.28 14.46
C ASP A 129 -8.74 -5.65 14.08
N VAL A 130 -10.06 -5.77 13.97
CA VAL A 130 -10.73 -6.98 13.47
C VAL A 130 -10.43 -7.19 11.98
N TRP A 131 -10.51 -6.13 11.17
CA TRP A 131 -10.26 -6.23 9.72
C TRP A 131 -8.79 -6.45 9.36
N LEU A 132 -7.88 -5.94 10.19
CA LEU A 132 -6.44 -6.07 10.00
C LEU A 132 -5.86 -7.23 10.82
N ALA A 133 -6.69 -8.06 11.45
CA ALA A 133 -6.23 -9.24 12.16
C ALA A 133 -5.46 -10.17 11.20
N GLY A 134 -4.25 -10.58 11.62
CA GLY A 134 -3.37 -11.41 10.78
C GLY A 134 -2.58 -10.64 9.72
N ILE A 135 -2.83 -9.34 9.51
CA ILE A 135 -2.03 -8.50 8.64
C ILE A 135 -0.94 -7.80 9.48
N PRO A 136 0.35 -7.97 9.16
CA PRO A 136 1.42 -7.26 9.86
C PRO A 136 1.22 -5.74 9.79
N ARG A 137 1.06 -5.09 10.96
CA ARG A 137 0.85 -3.62 11.07
C ARG A 137 1.98 -2.82 10.44
N GLN A 138 3.19 -3.38 10.42
CA GLN A 138 4.39 -2.83 9.80
C GLN A 138 5.05 -3.94 8.99
N ILE A 139 5.49 -3.64 7.77
CA ILE A 139 6.46 -4.49 7.08
C ILE A 139 7.86 -4.01 7.42
N ALA A 140 8.80 -4.94 7.48
CA ALA A 140 10.20 -4.59 7.48
C ALA A 140 10.56 -3.97 6.12
N LEU A 141 10.67 -2.64 6.09
CA LEU A 141 11.16 -1.88 4.93
C LEU A 141 12.60 -2.22 4.59
N TRP A 142 13.34 -2.70 5.59
CA TRP A 142 14.74 -3.08 5.48
C TRP A 142 14.85 -4.56 5.79
N ARG A 143 15.53 -5.29 4.92
CA ARG A 143 15.82 -6.70 5.13
C ARG A 143 17.31 -6.97 4.96
N VAL A 144 17.81 -7.98 5.66
CA VAL A 144 19.20 -8.42 5.55
C VAL A 144 19.51 -8.68 4.07
N LYS A 145 20.48 -7.95 3.52
CA LYS A 145 20.79 -7.94 2.09
C LYS A 145 21.26 -9.33 1.62
N SER A 146 21.05 -9.66 0.36
CA SER A 146 21.61 -10.88 -0.26
C SER A 146 23.14 -10.94 -0.14
N ASN A 147 23.73 -12.13 0.08
CA ASN A 147 25.18 -12.30 0.29
C ASN A 147 25.79 -13.31 -0.70
N GLY A 148 25.59 -13.06 -2.00
CA GLY A 148 25.93 -14.04 -3.03
C GLY A 148 25.14 -15.33 -2.83
N LEU A 149 25.82 -16.48 -2.79
CA LEU A 149 25.22 -17.80 -2.55
C LEU A 149 25.00 -18.11 -1.05
N SER A 150 25.51 -17.27 -0.14
CA SER A 150 25.33 -17.51 1.29
C SER A 150 23.92 -17.10 1.73
N SER A 151 23.26 -17.99 2.48
CA SER A 151 21.98 -17.71 3.15
C SER A 151 22.13 -16.81 4.38
N THR A 152 23.35 -16.41 4.75
CA THR A 152 23.62 -15.58 5.91
C THR A 152 24.59 -14.43 5.63
N ARG A 153 24.53 -13.37 6.45
CA ARG A 153 25.49 -12.27 6.48
C ARG A 153 26.19 -12.19 7.84
N PRO A 154 27.47 -11.75 7.85
CA PRO A 154 28.13 -11.27 9.06
C PRO A 154 27.29 -10.24 9.81
N ALA A 155 27.23 -10.39 11.13
CA ALA A 155 26.59 -9.44 12.02
C ALA A 155 27.53 -8.96 13.12
N PHE A 156 27.43 -7.67 13.45
CA PHE A 156 28.39 -6.93 14.26
C PHE A 156 27.69 -6.23 15.41
N THR A 157 28.42 -5.88 16.47
CA THR A 157 27.90 -4.94 17.47
C THR A 157 27.93 -3.52 16.93
N LEU A 158 26.98 -2.67 17.37
CA LEU A 158 27.01 -1.24 17.11
C LEU A 158 27.42 -0.49 18.39
N VAL A 159 28.56 0.21 18.35
CA VAL A 159 29.08 0.99 19.49
C VAL A 159 29.16 2.45 19.07
N GLY A 160 28.32 3.31 19.66
CA GLY A 160 28.32 4.74 19.33
C GLY A 160 28.16 5.02 17.84
N LEU A 161 27.24 4.30 17.16
CA LEU A 161 27.03 4.34 15.70
C LEU A 161 28.20 3.84 14.85
N THR A 162 29.25 3.30 15.45
CA THR A 162 30.37 2.67 14.72
C THR A 162 30.22 1.16 14.77
N ARG A 163 30.48 0.50 13.63
CA ARG A 163 30.51 -0.97 13.56
C ARG A 163 31.70 -1.49 14.37
N GLY A 164 31.43 -2.39 15.32
CA GLY A 164 32.45 -3.08 16.09
C GLY A 164 33.36 -3.97 15.23
N THR A 165 34.47 -4.41 15.82
CA THR A 165 35.57 -5.06 15.10
C THR A 165 35.41 -6.57 14.88
N LYS A 166 34.41 -7.23 15.50
CA LYS A 166 34.24 -8.69 15.38
C LYS A 166 32.80 -9.10 15.09
N GLU A 167 32.64 -10.11 14.24
CA GLU A 167 31.36 -10.81 14.04
C GLU A 167 30.92 -11.45 15.36
N VAL A 168 29.73 -11.10 15.83
CA VAL A 168 29.13 -11.71 17.02
C VAL A 168 28.05 -12.73 16.68
N ALA A 169 27.51 -12.67 15.46
CA ALA A 169 26.46 -13.57 14.99
C ALA A 169 26.43 -13.62 13.45
N ARG A 170 25.49 -14.41 12.93
CA ARG A 170 25.13 -14.49 11.51
C ARG A 170 23.66 -14.13 11.35
N ALA A 171 23.36 -13.26 10.40
CA ALA A 171 22.01 -12.81 10.08
C ALA A 171 21.47 -13.59 8.88
N THR A 172 20.31 -14.24 9.00
CA THR A 172 19.69 -14.89 7.85
C THR A 172 19.27 -13.85 6.82
N VAL A 173 19.68 -14.03 5.57
CA VAL A 173 19.31 -13.16 4.44
C VAL A 173 17.79 -13.06 4.34
N GLY A 174 17.28 -11.86 4.10
CA GLY A 174 15.84 -11.59 4.03
C GLY A 174 15.16 -11.39 5.40
N SER A 175 15.86 -11.62 6.52
CA SER A 175 15.31 -11.29 7.85
C SER A 175 14.98 -9.81 7.96
N ALA A 176 13.93 -9.49 8.72
CA ALA A 176 13.54 -8.12 9.01
C ALA A 176 14.63 -7.37 9.76
N CYS A 177 14.91 -6.15 9.32
CA CYS A 177 15.77 -5.22 10.03
C CYS A 177 14.93 -4.11 10.70
N ASP A 178 15.35 -3.72 11.89
CA ASP A 178 14.71 -2.67 12.68
C ASP A 178 15.42 -1.33 12.45
N SER A 179 14.81 -0.48 11.63
CA SER A 179 15.30 0.88 11.36
C SER A 179 14.82 1.91 12.38
N THR A 180 14.08 1.52 13.43
CA THR A 180 13.64 2.43 14.50
C THR A 180 14.69 2.59 15.60
N LYS A 181 15.71 1.72 15.59
CA LYS A 181 16.86 1.72 16.50
C LYS A 181 18.06 2.41 15.87
N PRO A 182 19.12 2.72 16.63
CA PRO A 182 20.32 3.33 16.07
C PRO A 182 20.84 2.54 14.86
N THR A 183 20.95 3.22 13.72
CA THR A 183 21.44 2.64 12.46
C THR A 183 22.71 3.33 12.01
N LEU A 184 23.56 2.63 11.26
CA LEU A 184 24.69 3.22 10.56
C LEU A 184 24.44 3.16 9.05
N ALA A 185 24.38 4.33 8.39
CA ALA A 185 24.21 4.40 6.94
C ALA A 185 25.41 3.77 6.20
N SER A 186 25.14 3.15 5.05
CA SER A 186 26.14 2.49 4.20
C SER A 186 25.77 2.67 2.73
N GLY A 187 25.84 3.90 2.23
CA GLY A 187 25.40 4.25 0.88
C GLY A 187 23.87 4.13 0.74
N LYS A 188 23.39 3.26 -0.16
CA LYS A 188 21.95 2.96 -0.34
C LYS A 188 21.43 1.91 0.66
N GLU A 189 22.30 1.43 1.55
CA GLU A 189 22.04 0.40 2.55
C GLU A 189 22.17 1.00 3.95
N LEU A 190 21.73 0.24 4.94
CA LEU A 190 21.94 0.60 6.33
C LEU A 190 22.33 -0.63 7.15
N TRP A 191 23.18 -0.42 8.15
CA TRP A 191 23.39 -1.39 9.22
C TRP A 191 22.31 -1.16 10.27
N ALA A 192 21.42 -2.13 10.44
CA ALA A 192 20.36 -2.12 11.44
C ALA A 192 20.31 -3.43 12.21
N GLU A 193 19.67 -3.37 13.37
CA GLU A 193 19.42 -4.55 14.17
C GLU A 193 18.51 -5.53 13.46
N PHE A 194 18.71 -6.83 13.73
CA PHE A 194 17.87 -7.91 13.22
C PHE A 194 17.70 -8.95 14.34
N GLY A 195 16.47 -9.21 14.77
CA GLY A 195 16.13 -10.24 15.76
C GLY A 195 16.63 -10.03 17.21
N THR A 196 17.88 -9.59 17.42
CA THR A 196 18.52 -9.43 18.74
C THR A 196 19.03 -8.00 18.92
N ALA A 197 18.84 -7.44 20.12
CA ALA A 197 19.28 -6.08 20.44
C ALA A 197 20.81 -5.94 20.43
N GLY A 198 21.32 -4.81 19.96
CA GLY A 198 22.75 -4.48 19.92
C GLY A 198 23.55 -5.16 18.81
N VAL A 199 22.91 -5.99 17.97
CA VAL A 199 23.57 -6.73 16.88
C VAL A 199 22.99 -6.29 15.53
N VAL A 200 23.83 -5.77 14.66
CA VAL A 200 23.45 -5.20 13.35
C VAL A 200 23.98 -6.02 12.18
N ALA A 201 23.22 -6.05 11.09
CA ALA A 201 23.62 -6.60 9.80
C ALA A 201 23.37 -5.60 8.68
N LEU A 202 24.01 -5.80 7.53
CA LEU A 202 23.80 -4.94 6.36
C LEU A 202 22.44 -5.23 5.73
N CYS A 203 21.58 -4.23 5.72
CA CYS A 203 20.21 -4.30 5.25
C CYS A 203 20.02 -3.44 4.01
N ALA A 204 19.25 -3.97 3.06
CA ALA A 204 18.81 -3.25 1.88
C ALA A 204 17.33 -2.90 2.01
N LYS A 205 16.94 -1.77 1.41
CA LYS A 205 15.53 -1.40 1.32
C LYS A 205 14.83 -2.44 0.45
N VAL A 206 13.70 -2.94 0.90
CA VAL A 206 12.80 -3.74 0.07
C VAL A 206 12.22 -2.78 -0.95
N VAL A 207 12.65 -2.90 -2.20
CA VAL A 207 11.98 -2.22 -3.31
C VAL A 207 10.66 -2.97 -3.52
N PRO A 208 9.50 -2.29 -3.42
CA PRO A 208 8.21 -2.90 -3.74
C PRO A 208 8.17 -3.47 -5.16
#